data_AF-A0A5N9B1B3-F1
#
_entry.id   AF-A0A5N9B1B3-F1
#
_cell.length_a   1.000
_cell.length_b   1.000
_cell.length_c   1.000
_cell.angle_alpha   90.00
_cell.angle_beta   90.00
_cell.angle_gamma   90.00
#
_symmetry.space_group_name_H-M   'P 1'
#
loop_
_entity.id
_entity.type
_entity.pdbx_description
1 polymer ?
#
loop_
_entity_poly.entity_id
_entity_poly.type
_entity_poly.pdbx_seq_one_letter_code
_entity_poly.pdbx_strand_id
1 'polypeptide(L)'
;MKLRGCLLLIVSFVALIASCSGALLMYVGINTADSAEYAEAFIDHLESGHLDVAYDSTIPAFKQEQSLYDFVDLIDTMAEPIRAELHPWRDRTVASRNLVKYRGVLVDGYGAEIDFDLTLVKQDGTWNVASFTGPWRQTAGAGAWFKVVPRTDYLERIVNDVTMTFIDAVRIDDLGSFYTSGMSELFRLETGLEQFQSTYAHWVDNNIDVVGIENISPVFDNDLYANIWGSAPSPAQFCEKGNFNELTFEWEGCEREKIKSWMYNDELVVSGYYPSDPPIGFRYMYRYVHPEYELYRISFEDPGIQGLTYHQCLRWLLLNATDKDLSQCYDIEQENTDQNPWE
;
A
#
# COMPACT_ATOMS: atom_id res chain seq x y z
N MET A 1 -42.61 -50.13 21.63
CA MET A 1 -41.82 -50.51 20.44
C MET A 1 -41.39 -49.34 19.55
N LYS A 2 -42.18 -48.26 19.40
CA LYS A 2 -41.82 -47.12 18.50
C LYS A 2 -40.57 -46.31 18.91
N LEU A 3 -40.28 -46.14 20.20
CA LEU A 3 -39.11 -45.35 20.66
C LEU A 3 -37.74 -45.99 20.32
N ARG A 4 -37.63 -47.33 20.40
CA ARG A 4 -36.38 -48.05 20.10
C ARG A 4 -36.05 -47.98 18.60
N GLY A 5 -37.06 -47.95 17.73
CA GLY A 5 -36.87 -47.77 16.29
C GLY A 5 -36.36 -46.38 15.92
N CYS A 6 -36.91 -45.32 16.53
CA CYS A 6 -36.40 -43.95 16.32
C CYS A 6 -34.97 -43.77 16.82
N LEU A 7 -34.62 -44.33 17.98
CA LEU A 7 -33.27 -44.18 18.54
C LEU A 7 -32.21 -44.87 17.67
N LEU A 8 -32.51 -46.06 17.14
CA LEU A 8 -31.63 -46.76 16.21
C LEU A 8 -31.44 -46.01 14.89
N LEU A 9 -32.49 -45.36 14.38
CA LEU A 9 -32.41 -44.51 13.18
C LEU A 9 -31.55 -43.26 13.39
N ILE A 10 -31.64 -42.63 14.56
CA ILE A 10 -30.81 -41.46 14.89
C ILE A 10 -29.34 -41.87 15.00
N VAL A 11 -29.05 -42.98 15.71
CA VAL A 11 -27.68 -43.48 15.87
C VAL A 11 -27.06 -43.87 14.53
N SER A 12 -27.81 -44.56 13.66
CA SER A 12 -27.30 -44.93 12.32
C SER A 12 -27.10 -43.71 11.42
N PHE A 13 -27.96 -42.70 11.50
CA PHE A 13 -27.80 -41.46 10.75
C PHE A 13 -26.59 -40.64 11.22
N VAL A 14 -26.37 -40.53 12.53
CA VAL A 14 -25.19 -39.86 13.10
C VAL A 14 -23.90 -40.62 12.73
N ALA A 15 -23.91 -41.96 12.78
CA ALA A 15 -22.76 -42.77 12.39
C ALA A 15 -22.44 -42.65 10.89
N LEU A 16 -23.46 -42.51 10.03
CA LEU A 16 -23.28 -42.27 8.59
C LEU A 16 -22.68 -40.88 8.33
N ILE A 17 -23.20 -39.84 9.00
CA ILE A 17 -22.64 -38.49 8.87
C ILE A 17 -21.19 -38.47 9.36
N ALA A 18 -20.91 -39.08 10.51
CA ALA A 18 -19.57 -39.17 11.07
C ALA A 18 -18.60 -39.96 10.18
N SER A 19 -19.05 -41.02 9.48
CA SER A 19 -18.19 -41.76 8.57
C SER A 19 -17.93 -41.01 7.26
N CYS A 20 -18.93 -40.33 6.69
CA CYS A 20 -18.77 -39.52 5.49
C CYS A 20 -17.89 -38.29 5.73
N SER A 21 -18.13 -37.58 6.83
CA SER A 21 -17.31 -36.42 7.21
C SER A 21 -15.91 -36.85 7.68
N GLY A 22 -15.82 -37.92 8.47
CA GLY A 22 -14.54 -38.46 8.97
C GLY A 22 -13.64 -39.02 7.87
N ALA A 23 -14.19 -39.71 6.87
CA ALA A 23 -13.40 -40.22 5.74
C ALA A 23 -12.91 -39.08 4.81
N LEU A 24 -13.73 -38.05 4.60
CA LEU A 24 -13.32 -36.86 3.85
C LEU A 24 -12.20 -36.12 4.59
N LEU A 25 -12.33 -35.93 5.90
CA LEU A 25 -11.32 -35.29 6.75
C LEU A 25 -10.01 -36.11 6.80
N MET A 26 -10.10 -37.45 6.88
CA MET A 26 -8.92 -38.33 6.81
C MET A 26 -8.24 -38.28 5.43
N TYR A 27 -9.00 -38.26 4.33
CA TYR A 27 -8.44 -38.17 2.98
C TYR A 27 -7.73 -36.83 2.73
N VAL A 28 -8.35 -35.74 3.14
CA VAL A 28 -7.76 -34.39 3.08
C VAL A 28 -6.53 -34.31 3.99
N GLY A 29 -6.63 -34.85 5.21
CA GLY A 29 -5.54 -34.94 6.16
C GLY A 29 -4.34 -35.69 5.60
N ILE A 30 -4.50 -36.90 5.06
CA ILE A 30 -3.35 -37.73 4.64
C ILE A 30 -2.66 -37.18 3.38
N ASN A 31 -3.40 -36.61 2.42
CA ASN A 31 -2.83 -36.17 1.14
C ASN A 31 -2.30 -34.73 1.13
N THR A 32 -2.71 -33.90 2.09
CA THR A 32 -2.31 -32.48 2.18
C THR A 32 -1.87 -32.08 3.59
N ALA A 33 -1.59 -33.04 4.48
CA ALA A 33 -1.07 -32.74 5.82
C ALA A 33 0.25 -31.99 5.75
N ASP A 34 1.13 -32.42 4.85
CA ASP A 34 2.43 -31.82 4.62
C ASP A 34 2.31 -30.36 4.17
N SER A 35 1.30 -29.97 3.39
CA SER A 35 1.17 -28.56 2.98
C SER A 35 0.98 -27.59 4.15
N ALA A 36 0.43 -28.04 5.30
CA ALA A 36 0.30 -27.19 6.48
C ALA A 36 1.66 -26.87 7.11
N GLU A 37 2.54 -27.86 7.21
CA GLU A 37 3.90 -27.71 7.73
C GLU A 37 4.74 -26.77 6.85
N TYR A 38 4.61 -26.86 5.52
CA TYR A 38 5.30 -25.96 4.60
C TYR A 38 4.75 -24.53 4.65
N ALA A 39 3.45 -24.37 4.89
CA ALA A 39 2.85 -23.05 5.06
C ALA A 39 3.30 -22.40 6.37
N GLU A 40 3.31 -23.14 7.49
CA GLU A 40 3.86 -22.68 8.78
C GLU A 40 5.34 -22.33 8.65
N ALA A 41 6.16 -23.19 8.03
CA ALA A 41 7.58 -22.92 7.86
C ALA A 41 7.85 -21.65 7.04
N PHE A 42 7.07 -21.40 5.97
CA PHE A 42 7.18 -20.15 5.21
C PHE A 42 6.89 -18.93 6.09
N ILE A 43 5.83 -18.98 6.89
CA ILE A 43 5.47 -17.92 7.82
C ILE A 43 6.55 -17.73 8.90
N ASP A 44 7.04 -18.81 9.52
CA ASP A 44 8.10 -18.76 10.53
C ASP A 44 9.37 -18.10 9.98
N HIS A 45 9.71 -18.34 8.70
CA HIS A 45 10.83 -17.68 8.04
C HIS A 45 10.61 -16.18 7.82
N LEU A 46 9.38 -15.75 7.51
CA LEU A 46 9.03 -14.32 7.46
C LEU A 46 9.18 -13.67 8.84
N GLU A 47 8.59 -14.28 9.88
CA GLU A 47 8.60 -13.72 11.25
C GLU A 47 10.01 -13.67 11.86
N SER A 48 10.88 -14.63 11.51
CA SER A 48 12.27 -14.70 11.98
C SER A 48 13.25 -13.88 11.14
N GLY A 49 12.78 -13.19 10.09
CA GLY A 49 13.61 -12.35 9.21
C GLY A 49 14.50 -13.13 8.24
N HIS A 50 14.31 -14.45 8.10
CA HIS A 50 15.04 -15.29 7.14
C HIS A 50 14.36 -15.24 5.77
N LEU A 51 14.28 -14.04 5.19
CA LEU A 51 13.51 -13.76 3.97
C LEU A 51 14.09 -14.43 2.72
N ASP A 52 15.39 -14.67 2.70
CA ASP A 52 16.08 -15.47 1.69
C ASP A 52 15.57 -16.92 1.68
N VAL A 53 15.44 -17.53 2.86
CA VAL A 53 14.92 -18.91 3.01
C VAL A 53 13.43 -18.97 2.67
N ALA A 54 12.65 -17.99 3.11
CA ALA A 54 11.25 -17.87 2.74
C ALA A 54 11.09 -17.78 1.20
N TYR A 55 11.85 -16.90 0.56
CA TYR A 55 11.86 -16.76 -0.90
C TYR A 55 12.32 -18.03 -1.60
N ASP A 56 13.28 -18.77 -1.03
CA ASP A 56 13.76 -20.01 -1.63
C ASP A 56 12.72 -21.14 -1.64
N SER A 57 11.77 -21.12 -0.71
CA SER A 57 10.63 -22.04 -0.66
C SER A 57 9.56 -21.81 -1.74
N THR A 58 9.68 -20.73 -2.53
CA THR A 58 8.75 -20.38 -3.60
C THR A 58 9.01 -21.14 -4.90
N ILE A 59 7.99 -21.24 -5.76
CA ILE A 59 8.13 -21.86 -7.08
C ILE A 59 8.94 -21.01 -8.07
N PRO A 60 9.52 -21.61 -9.13
CA PRO A 60 10.25 -20.84 -10.15
C PRO A 60 9.45 -19.72 -10.80
N ALA A 61 8.13 -19.89 -11.00
CA ALA A 61 7.28 -18.84 -11.54
C ALA A 61 7.19 -17.62 -10.60
N PHE A 62 7.19 -17.82 -9.28
CA PHE A 62 7.25 -16.73 -8.31
C PHE A 62 8.54 -15.93 -8.52
N LYS A 63 9.67 -16.63 -8.64
CA LYS A 63 10.99 -16.01 -8.82
C LYS A 63 11.17 -15.34 -10.18
N GLN A 64 10.35 -15.69 -11.18
CA GLN A 64 10.31 -15.01 -12.48
C GLN A 64 9.50 -13.70 -12.41
N GLU A 65 8.43 -13.68 -11.62
CA GLU A 65 7.54 -12.51 -11.48
C GLU A 65 8.07 -11.49 -10.46
N GLN A 66 8.74 -11.93 -9.40
CA GLN A 66 9.24 -11.07 -8.33
C GLN A 66 10.67 -11.45 -7.97
N SER A 67 11.57 -10.47 -8.01
CA SER A 67 12.95 -10.67 -7.58
C SER A 67 13.05 -10.84 -6.06
N LEU A 68 14.16 -11.42 -5.57
CA LEU A 68 14.42 -11.48 -4.13
C LEU A 68 14.44 -10.08 -3.49
N TYR A 69 15.00 -9.10 -4.20
CA TYR A 69 15.07 -7.72 -3.72
C TYR A 69 13.67 -7.13 -3.53
N ASP A 70 12.80 -7.26 -4.55
CA ASP A 70 11.43 -6.71 -4.49
C ASP A 70 10.56 -7.46 -3.46
N PHE A 71 10.82 -8.75 -3.26
CA PHE A 71 10.18 -9.53 -2.21
C PHE A 71 10.57 -8.99 -0.82
N VAL A 72 11.86 -8.86 -0.55
CA VAL A 72 12.36 -8.33 0.73
C VAL A 72 11.84 -6.92 0.98
N ASP A 73 11.94 -6.03 -0.03
CA ASP A 73 11.47 -4.65 0.05
C ASP A 73 9.98 -4.56 0.42
N LEU A 74 9.14 -5.40 -0.19
CA LEU A 74 7.71 -5.48 0.11
C LEU A 74 7.44 -5.96 1.55
N ILE A 75 8.12 -7.04 1.96
CA ILE A 75 7.97 -7.62 3.30
C ILE A 75 8.37 -6.59 4.38
N ASP A 76 9.53 -5.94 4.22
CA ASP A 76 10.03 -4.93 5.16
C ASP A 76 9.12 -3.69 5.20
N THR A 77 8.51 -3.33 4.07
CA THR A 77 7.52 -2.23 4.00
C THR A 77 6.26 -2.54 4.80
N MET A 78 5.85 -3.80 4.88
CA MET A 78 4.67 -4.20 5.64
C MET A 78 4.92 -4.11 7.15
N ALA A 79 6.01 -4.68 7.64
CA ALA A 79 6.34 -4.63 9.05
C ALA A 79 7.77 -5.08 9.35
N GLU A 80 8.38 -4.42 10.33
CA GLU A 80 9.55 -4.95 11.02
C GLU A 80 9.29 -5.00 12.53
N PRO A 81 9.20 -6.19 13.15
CA PRO A 81 9.10 -7.52 12.54
C PRO A 81 7.70 -7.85 12.04
N ILE A 82 7.60 -8.64 10.96
CA ILE A 82 6.34 -9.28 10.56
C ILE A 82 5.87 -10.22 11.68
N ARG A 83 4.57 -10.13 11.99
CA ARG A 83 3.85 -11.16 12.72
C ARG A 83 2.73 -11.68 11.85
N ALA A 84 2.44 -12.96 11.94
CA ALA A 84 1.41 -13.59 11.15
C ALA A 84 0.64 -14.61 11.99
N GLU A 85 -0.68 -14.50 11.97
CA GLU A 85 -1.57 -15.51 12.51
C GLU A 85 -2.05 -16.40 11.36
N LEU A 86 -1.58 -17.64 11.37
CA LEU A 86 -2.05 -18.68 10.47
C LEU A 86 -2.57 -19.86 11.29
N HIS A 87 -3.78 -20.33 10.97
CA HIS A 87 -4.33 -21.57 11.50
C HIS A 87 -4.56 -22.57 10.37
N PRO A 88 -3.51 -23.29 9.92
CA PRO A 88 -3.53 -24.05 8.67
C PRO A 88 -4.59 -25.15 8.62
N TRP A 89 -5.03 -25.67 9.77
CA TRP A 89 -6.04 -26.71 9.80
C TRP A 89 -7.47 -26.17 9.75
N ARG A 90 -7.68 -24.91 10.16
CA ARG A 90 -8.98 -24.24 10.17
C ARG A 90 -9.23 -23.49 8.86
N ASP A 91 -8.21 -22.77 8.39
CA ASP A 91 -8.37 -21.75 7.34
C ASP A 91 -7.87 -22.23 5.96
N ARG A 92 -7.79 -23.56 5.79
CA ARG A 92 -7.35 -24.23 4.56
C ARG A 92 -8.50 -24.57 3.63
N THR A 93 -8.28 -24.25 2.36
CA THR A 93 -9.11 -24.66 1.23
C THR A 93 -8.27 -25.53 0.28
N VAL A 94 -8.67 -26.79 0.09
CA VAL A 94 -8.02 -27.69 -0.86
C VAL A 94 -8.72 -27.57 -2.21
N ALA A 95 -8.09 -26.88 -3.16
CA ALA A 95 -8.64 -26.68 -4.49
C ALA A 95 -8.39 -27.89 -5.41
N SER A 96 -7.24 -28.56 -5.27
CA SER A 96 -6.95 -29.83 -5.93
C SER A 96 -5.95 -30.66 -5.13
N ARG A 97 -5.61 -31.86 -5.58
CA ARG A 97 -4.60 -32.71 -4.92
C ARG A 97 -3.23 -32.01 -4.75
N ASN A 98 -2.89 -31.11 -5.68
CA ASN A 98 -1.58 -30.45 -5.72
C ASN A 98 -1.72 -28.92 -5.55
N LEU A 99 -2.85 -28.43 -5.06
CA LEU A 99 -3.11 -27.00 -4.90
C LEU A 99 -3.93 -26.76 -3.62
N VAL A 100 -3.34 -26.03 -2.69
CA VAL A 100 -3.94 -25.69 -1.41
C VAL A 100 -3.84 -24.19 -1.21
N LYS A 101 -4.89 -23.60 -0.67
CA LYS A 101 -4.95 -22.19 -0.31
C LYS A 101 -5.19 -22.06 1.18
N TYR A 102 -4.48 -21.16 1.81
CA TYR A 102 -4.59 -20.80 3.21
C TYR A 102 -5.00 -19.35 3.34
N ARG A 103 -5.81 -19.06 4.35
CA ARG A 103 -6.08 -17.70 4.79
C ARG A 103 -5.44 -17.48 6.15
N GLY A 104 -4.86 -16.31 6.33
CA GLY A 104 -4.31 -15.86 7.61
C GLY A 104 -4.33 -14.35 7.68
N VAL A 105 -3.74 -13.83 8.75
CA VAL A 105 -3.67 -12.40 9.03
C VAL A 105 -2.23 -12.04 9.30
N LEU A 106 -1.67 -11.08 8.56
CA LEU A 106 -0.44 -10.41 8.96
C LEU A 106 -0.82 -9.31 9.96
N VAL A 107 -0.03 -9.18 11.01
CA VAL A 107 -0.10 -8.03 11.91
C VAL A 107 1.09 -7.15 11.57
N ASP A 108 0.81 -5.95 11.10
CA ASP A 108 1.86 -5.02 10.73
C ASP A 108 2.59 -4.45 11.96
N GLY A 109 3.62 -3.63 11.74
CA GLY A 109 4.39 -2.99 12.81
C GLY A 109 3.56 -2.08 13.73
N TYR A 110 2.32 -1.77 13.34
CA TYR A 110 1.37 -0.88 14.02
C TYR A 110 0.22 -1.64 14.68
N GLY A 111 0.17 -2.97 14.51
CA GLY A 111 -0.93 -3.79 14.99
C GLY A 111 -2.13 -3.85 14.04
N ALA A 112 -2.02 -3.33 12.82
CA ALA A 112 -3.05 -3.49 11.81
C ALA A 112 -3.07 -4.92 11.30
N GLU A 113 -4.27 -5.46 11.20
CA GLU A 113 -4.51 -6.77 10.62
C GLU A 113 -4.68 -6.64 9.11
N ILE A 114 -3.75 -7.26 8.36
CA ILE A 114 -3.78 -7.39 6.91
C ILE A 114 -4.08 -8.85 6.59
N ASP A 115 -5.32 -9.14 6.19
CA ASP A 115 -5.68 -10.46 5.68
C ASP A 115 -4.73 -10.88 4.53
N PHE A 116 -4.41 -12.16 4.45
CA PHE A 116 -3.67 -12.73 3.34
C PHE A 116 -4.22 -14.06 2.87
N ASP A 117 -3.93 -14.34 1.62
CA ASP A 117 -4.15 -15.57 0.90
C ASP A 117 -2.79 -16.18 0.51
N LEU A 118 -2.48 -17.34 1.04
CA LEU A 118 -1.25 -18.08 0.76
C LEU A 118 -1.58 -19.33 -0.06
N THR A 119 -1.07 -19.41 -1.29
CA THR A 119 -1.30 -20.54 -2.19
C THR A 119 -0.06 -21.40 -2.24
N LEU A 120 -0.20 -22.69 -1.95
CA LEU A 120 0.83 -23.71 -2.10
C LEU A 120 0.49 -24.64 -3.26
N VAL A 121 1.50 -25.01 -4.03
CA VAL A 121 1.41 -26.03 -5.08
C VAL A 121 2.40 -27.15 -4.83
N LYS A 122 2.00 -28.38 -5.18
CA LYS A 122 2.90 -29.54 -5.08
C LYS A 122 3.63 -29.74 -6.41
N GLN A 123 4.94 -29.50 -6.43
CA GLN A 123 5.85 -29.72 -7.56
C GLN A 123 6.88 -30.78 -7.17
N ASP A 124 7.06 -31.79 -8.02
CA ASP A 124 8.03 -32.89 -7.81
C ASP A 124 7.94 -33.59 -6.44
N GLY A 125 6.74 -33.63 -5.86
CA GLY A 125 6.46 -34.27 -4.57
C GLY A 125 6.67 -33.36 -3.35
N THR A 126 7.11 -32.12 -3.55
CA THR A 126 7.33 -31.11 -2.51
C THR A 126 6.30 -29.99 -2.62
N TRP A 127 5.89 -29.42 -1.49
CA TRP A 127 5.03 -28.24 -1.50
C TRP A 127 5.88 -26.97 -1.54
N ASN A 128 5.47 -26.02 -2.38
CA ASN A 128 6.15 -24.75 -2.54
C ASN A 128 5.13 -23.62 -2.62
N VAL A 129 5.53 -22.43 -2.18
CA VAL A 129 4.68 -21.24 -2.23
C VAL A 129 4.55 -20.77 -3.67
N ALA A 130 3.31 -20.73 -4.15
CA ALA A 130 2.96 -20.20 -5.46
C ALA A 130 2.65 -18.71 -5.40
N SER A 131 1.88 -18.27 -4.39
CA SER A 131 1.50 -16.88 -4.22
C SER A 131 1.29 -16.55 -2.74
N PHE A 132 1.55 -15.29 -2.37
CA PHE A 132 1.31 -14.75 -1.03
C PHE A 132 0.73 -13.34 -1.15
N THR A 133 -0.59 -13.19 -1.05
CA THR A 133 -1.26 -11.97 -1.52
C THR A 133 -2.34 -11.49 -0.58
N GLY A 134 -2.66 -10.20 -0.57
CA GLY A 134 -3.85 -9.71 0.14
C GLY A 134 -5.18 -10.22 -0.46
N PRO A 135 -6.30 -10.17 0.30
CA PRO A 135 -7.59 -10.81 -0.03
C PRO A 135 -8.27 -10.26 -1.29
N TRP A 136 -7.93 -9.04 -1.70
CA TRP A 136 -8.47 -8.43 -2.92
C TRP A 136 -7.88 -9.04 -4.19
N ARG A 137 -6.87 -9.91 -4.10
CA ARG A 137 -6.10 -10.43 -5.24
C ARG A 137 -6.33 -11.92 -5.47
N GLN A 138 -7.51 -12.29 -5.95
CA GLN A 138 -7.85 -13.70 -6.20
C GLN A 138 -7.14 -14.31 -7.43
N THR A 139 -6.52 -13.51 -8.30
CA THR A 139 -5.95 -13.95 -9.60
C THR A 139 -4.56 -13.38 -9.90
N ALA A 140 -3.79 -13.04 -8.87
CA ALA A 140 -2.56 -12.26 -8.96
C ALA A 140 -1.40 -12.85 -9.79
N GLY A 141 -1.49 -14.12 -10.19
CA GLY A 141 -0.31 -14.85 -10.65
C GLY A 141 0.59 -15.25 -9.48
N ALA A 142 1.82 -15.66 -9.79
CA ALA A 142 2.81 -16.01 -8.79
C ALA A 142 3.43 -14.75 -8.16
N GLY A 143 3.96 -14.84 -6.94
CA GLY A 143 4.60 -13.71 -6.24
C GLY A 143 3.93 -13.30 -4.94
N ALA A 144 4.56 -12.38 -4.21
CA ALA A 144 4.01 -11.73 -3.03
C ALA A 144 3.47 -10.34 -3.40
N TRP A 145 2.18 -10.09 -3.13
CA TRP A 145 1.51 -8.89 -3.60
C TRP A 145 0.53 -8.33 -2.58
N PHE A 146 0.94 -7.23 -1.95
CA PHE A 146 0.15 -6.52 -0.95
C PHE A 146 -0.04 -5.05 -1.35
N LYS A 147 -1.17 -4.46 -0.96
CA LYS A 147 -1.46 -3.05 -1.10
C LYS A 147 -0.96 -2.43 0.20
N VAL A 148 0.21 -1.83 0.10
CA VAL A 148 0.91 -1.26 1.23
C VAL A 148 1.31 0.15 0.86
N VAL A 149 1.33 1.03 1.84
CA VAL A 149 1.93 2.33 1.64
C VAL A 149 3.43 2.12 1.42
N PRO A 150 4.00 2.49 0.25
CA PRO A 150 5.42 2.30 0.01
C PRO A 150 6.30 3.04 1.02
N ARG A 151 7.54 2.61 1.18
CA ARG A 151 8.50 3.31 2.02
C ARG A 151 8.71 4.75 1.57
N THR A 152 9.14 5.57 2.53
CA THR A 152 9.43 6.99 2.35
C THR A 152 10.39 7.28 1.19
N ASP A 153 11.46 6.51 1.05
CA ASP A 153 12.46 6.65 -0.02
C ASP A 153 11.85 6.38 -1.41
N TYR A 154 10.98 5.37 -1.51
CA TYR A 154 10.20 5.09 -2.71
C TYR A 154 9.25 6.25 -3.04
N LEU A 155 8.52 6.76 -2.04
CA LEU A 155 7.59 7.89 -2.19
C LEU A 155 8.31 9.15 -2.67
N GLU A 156 9.47 9.46 -2.08
CA GLU A 156 10.31 10.58 -2.51
C GLU A 156 10.76 10.42 -3.96
N ARG A 157 11.19 9.23 -4.35
CA ARG A 157 11.58 8.93 -5.72
C ARG A 157 10.43 9.15 -6.70
N ILE A 158 9.26 8.54 -6.49
CA ILE A 158 8.14 8.66 -7.45
C ILE A 158 7.62 10.09 -7.53
N VAL A 159 7.60 10.83 -6.42
CA VAL A 159 7.18 12.25 -6.40
C VAL A 159 8.17 13.09 -7.18
N ASN A 160 9.47 12.95 -6.93
CA ASN A 160 10.51 13.67 -7.67
C ASN A 160 10.47 13.33 -9.16
N ASP A 161 10.35 12.05 -9.53
CA ASP A 161 10.29 11.62 -10.93
C ASP A 161 9.10 12.30 -11.66
N VAL A 162 7.92 12.32 -11.03
CA VAL A 162 6.73 12.97 -11.58
C VAL A 162 6.91 14.48 -11.69
N THR A 163 7.37 15.14 -10.62
CA THR A 163 7.61 16.59 -10.61
C THR A 163 8.62 16.99 -11.69
N MET A 164 9.73 16.27 -11.78
CA MET A 164 10.81 16.58 -12.72
C MET A 164 10.38 16.38 -14.17
N THR A 165 9.65 15.30 -14.46
CA THR A 165 9.13 15.06 -15.80
C THR A 165 8.10 16.13 -16.20
N PHE A 166 7.27 16.58 -15.26
CA PHE A 166 6.33 17.68 -15.49
C PHE A 166 7.05 19.02 -15.74
N ILE A 167 8.03 19.36 -14.89
CA ILE A 167 8.86 20.56 -15.02
C ILE A 167 9.59 20.59 -16.37
N ASP A 168 10.17 19.46 -16.78
CA ASP A 168 10.81 19.34 -18.08
C ASP A 168 9.84 19.58 -19.22
N ALA A 169 8.64 19.02 -19.13
CA ALA A 169 7.57 19.24 -20.11
C ALA A 169 7.11 20.70 -20.17
N VAL A 170 7.04 21.41 -19.03
CA VAL A 170 6.76 22.85 -19.01
C VAL A 170 7.89 23.63 -19.66
N ARG A 171 9.15 23.32 -19.33
CA ARG A 171 10.35 24.03 -19.84
C ARG A 171 10.51 23.94 -21.35
N ILE A 172 10.15 22.81 -21.95
CA ILE A 172 10.28 22.58 -23.40
C ILE A 172 8.98 22.81 -24.17
N ASP A 173 7.91 23.27 -23.52
CA ASP A 173 6.57 23.45 -24.10
C ASP A 173 6.03 22.14 -24.72
N ASP A 174 6.13 21.04 -23.97
CA ASP A 174 5.68 19.71 -24.38
C ASP A 174 4.93 18.97 -23.26
N LEU A 175 3.85 19.58 -22.78
CA LEU A 175 2.88 18.92 -21.90
C LEU A 175 2.28 17.66 -22.51
N GLY A 176 2.30 17.52 -23.85
CA GLY A 176 1.81 16.35 -24.56
C GLY A 176 2.64 15.08 -24.31
N SER A 177 3.97 15.22 -24.23
CA SER A 177 4.86 14.11 -23.87
C SER A 177 4.65 13.67 -22.43
N PHE A 178 4.52 14.59 -21.47
CA PHE A 178 4.19 14.23 -20.09
C PHE A 178 2.83 13.52 -19.99
N TYR A 179 1.81 14.02 -20.68
CA TYR A 179 0.51 13.36 -20.76
C TYR A 179 0.62 11.94 -21.33
N THR A 180 1.43 11.73 -22.37
CA THR A 180 1.51 10.45 -23.07
C THR A 180 2.39 9.42 -22.35
N SER A 181 3.43 9.84 -21.66
CA SER A 181 4.41 8.92 -21.07
C SER A 181 4.42 8.91 -19.55
N GLY A 182 3.98 10.01 -18.91
CA GLY A 182 3.96 10.13 -17.44
C GLY A 182 2.61 9.77 -16.82
N MET A 183 1.50 9.94 -17.54
CA MET A 183 0.15 9.62 -17.02
C MET A 183 -0.29 8.20 -17.39
N SER A 184 -0.96 7.53 -16.45
CA SER A 184 -1.58 6.21 -16.66
C SER A 184 -2.53 6.17 -17.87
N GLU A 185 -2.70 5.00 -18.47
CA GLU A 185 -3.69 4.78 -19.53
C GLU A 185 -5.10 5.20 -19.09
N LEU A 186 -5.46 4.88 -17.85
CA LEU A 186 -6.76 5.19 -17.30
C LEU A 186 -7.03 6.70 -17.22
N PHE A 187 -6.05 7.49 -16.80
CA PHE A 187 -6.16 8.94 -16.82
C PHE A 187 -6.42 9.47 -18.23
N ARG A 188 -5.68 8.96 -19.22
CA ARG A 188 -5.80 9.39 -20.62
C ARG A 188 -7.12 8.99 -21.27
N LEU A 189 -7.81 8.00 -20.72
CA LEU A 189 -9.18 7.63 -21.14
C LEU A 189 -10.23 8.56 -20.55
N GLU A 190 -10.01 9.07 -19.34
CA GLU A 190 -10.95 9.95 -18.63
C GLU A 190 -10.78 11.44 -18.98
N THR A 191 -9.54 11.90 -19.09
CA THR A 191 -9.19 13.30 -19.34
C THR A 191 -8.49 13.41 -20.69
N GLY A 192 -9.11 14.10 -21.65
CA GLY A 192 -8.50 14.30 -22.96
C GLY A 192 -7.27 15.22 -22.91
N LEU A 193 -6.34 15.02 -23.85
CA LEU A 193 -5.10 15.82 -23.96
C LEU A 193 -5.37 17.34 -23.98
N GLU A 194 -6.38 17.80 -24.72
CA GLU A 194 -6.70 19.23 -24.82
C GLU A 194 -7.15 19.81 -23.47
N GLN A 195 -7.93 19.05 -22.69
CA GLN A 195 -8.34 19.45 -21.34
C GLN A 195 -7.13 19.49 -20.39
N PHE A 196 -6.25 18.49 -20.47
CA PHE A 196 -5.02 18.47 -19.70
C PHE A 196 -4.13 19.68 -20.01
N GLN A 197 -3.86 19.95 -21.29
CA GLN A 197 -3.06 21.09 -21.72
C GLN A 197 -3.70 22.41 -21.29
N SER A 198 -5.02 22.57 -21.43
CA SER A 198 -5.73 23.78 -20.99
C SER A 198 -5.59 24.01 -19.48
N THR A 199 -5.67 22.95 -18.68
CA THR A 199 -5.53 23.02 -17.21
C THR A 199 -4.16 23.55 -16.80
N TYR A 200 -3.10 23.10 -17.48
CA TYR A 200 -1.72 23.44 -17.14
C TYR A 200 -1.10 24.51 -18.07
N ALA A 201 -1.86 25.10 -18.99
CA ALA A 201 -1.37 26.08 -19.95
C ALA A 201 -0.70 27.28 -19.26
N HIS A 202 -1.26 27.72 -18.14
CA HIS A 202 -0.73 28.84 -17.36
C HIS A 202 0.72 28.61 -16.87
N TRP A 203 1.16 27.36 -16.68
CA TRP A 203 2.55 27.05 -16.33
C TRP A 203 3.53 27.38 -17.46
N VAL A 204 3.11 27.10 -18.70
CA VAL A 204 3.88 27.40 -19.92
C VAL A 204 3.76 28.88 -20.27
N ASP A 205 2.53 29.40 -20.32
CA ASP A 205 2.21 30.75 -20.79
C ASP A 205 2.85 31.84 -19.92
N ASN A 206 2.91 31.62 -18.60
CA ASN A 206 3.50 32.58 -17.66
C ASN A 206 5.02 32.40 -17.48
N ASN A 207 5.63 31.44 -18.18
CA ASN A 207 7.04 31.08 -18.04
C ASN A 207 7.43 30.95 -16.55
N ILE A 208 6.65 30.15 -15.83
CA ILE A 208 6.81 29.95 -14.39
C ILE A 208 8.25 29.50 -14.13
N ASP A 209 8.96 30.23 -13.27
CA ASP A 209 10.33 29.89 -12.91
C ASP A 209 10.35 28.66 -12.01
N VAL A 210 10.60 27.51 -12.64
CA VAL A 210 10.75 26.20 -12.01
C VAL A 210 12.23 25.85 -11.79
N VAL A 211 13.15 26.79 -12.07
CA VAL A 211 14.60 26.58 -11.94
C VAL A 211 14.97 26.44 -10.46
N GLY A 212 15.70 25.38 -10.14
CA GLY A 212 16.21 25.13 -8.79
C GLY A 212 15.42 24.08 -8.00
N ILE A 213 14.19 23.76 -8.40
CA ILE A 213 13.40 22.66 -7.80
C ILE A 213 14.13 21.32 -7.94
N GLU A 214 14.88 21.15 -9.05
CA GLU A 214 15.67 19.96 -9.36
C GLU A 214 16.65 19.54 -8.25
N ASN A 215 17.02 20.45 -7.34
CA ASN A 215 17.98 20.22 -6.26
C ASN A 215 17.34 20.27 -4.86
N ILE A 216 16.01 20.33 -4.77
CA ILE A 216 15.28 20.51 -3.51
C ILE A 216 14.41 19.28 -3.26
N SER A 217 14.50 18.71 -2.06
CA SER A 217 13.63 17.60 -1.66
C SER A 217 12.23 18.10 -1.23
N PRO A 218 11.16 17.38 -1.58
CA PRO A 218 9.80 17.75 -1.20
C PRO A 218 9.55 17.63 0.30
N VAL A 219 8.71 18.50 0.84
CA VAL A 219 8.21 18.45 2.21
C VAL A 219 6.78 17.92 2.19
N PHE A 220 6.62 16.65 2.55
CA PHE A 220 5.30 16.01 2.66
C PHE A 220 4.48 16.57 3.81
N ASP A 221 3.16 16.63 3.58
CA ASP A 221 2.15 16.94 4.57
C ASP A 221 2.10 15.88 5.67
N ASN A 222 1.68 16.29 6.87
CA ASN A 222 1.61 15.45 8.06
C ASN A 222 0.16 15.10 8.46
N ASP A 223 -0.86 15.68 7.83
CA ASP A 223 -2.22 15.69 8.37
C ASP A 223 -3.08 14.50 7.92
N LEU A 224 -3.32 13.63 8.90
CA LEU A 224 -4.04 12.37 8.79
C LEU A 224 -5.49 12.42 9.32
N TYR A 225 -5.95 13.56 9.86
CA TYR A 225 -7.20 13.58 10.66
C TYR A 225 -8.33 14.48 10.16
N ALA A 226 -8.10 15.37 9.19
CA ALA A 226 -9.12 16.35 8.81
C ALA A 226 -10.12 15.84 7.75
N ASN A 227 -9.76 14.83 6.95
CA ASN A 227 -10.60 14.38 5.84
C ASN A 227 -10.72 12.85 5.78
N ILE A 228 -11.93 12.37 6.08
CA ILE A 228 -12.59 11.14 5.59
C ILE A 228 -12.95 10.10 6.66
N TRP A 229 -14.27 9.97 6.82
CA TRP A 229 -14.99 8.84 7.37
C TRP A 229 -14.87 7.61 6.45
N GLY A 230 -14.56 6.46 7.04
CA GLY A 230 -14.97 5.15 6.51
C GLY A 230 -13.87 4.31 5.85
N SER A 231 -13.24 3.47 6.68
CA SER A 231 -12.47 2.27 6.29
C SER A 231 -11.10 2.50 5.63
N ALA A 232 -10.15 3.03 6.39
CA ALA A 232 -8.72 2.78 6.15
C ALA A 232 -8.18 1.94 7.32
N PRO A 233 -7.58 0.75 7.08
CA PRO A 233 -6.76 0.12 8.10
C PRO A 233 -5.48 0.95 8.27
N SER A 234 -5.37 1.47 9.49
CA SER A 234 -4.22 1.89 10.29
C SER A 234 -3.04 2.69 9.65
N PRO A 235 -2.67 3.84 10.25
CA PRO A 235 -1.50 4.63 9.88
C PRO A 235 -0.19 4.08 10.47
N ALA A 236 0.85 4.13 9.65
CA ALA A 236 2.20 3.70 9.96
C ALA A 236 3.03 4.70 10.81
N GLN A 237 3.22 4.46 12.12
CA GLN A 237 4.15 5.23 12.98
C GLN A 237 5.41 4.44 13.38
N PHE A 238 6.56 4.64 12.72
CA PHE A 238 7.86 4.12 13.18
C PHE A 238 8.65 5.18 13.99
N CYS A 239 9.30 4.78 15.10
CA CYS A 239 10.39 5.53 15.74
C CYS A 239 11.73 4.90 15.33
N GLU A 240 12.53 5.61 14.54
CA GLU A 240 13.85 5.13 14.10
C GLU A 240 14.88 5.16 15.24
N LYS A 241 14.71 6.07 16.21
CA LYS A 241 15.46 6.13 17.48
C LYS A 241 14.57 6.68 18.60
N GLY A 242 14.27 5.82 19.57
CA GLY A 242 13.55 6.17 20.80
C GLY A 242 13.64 5.01 21.80
N ASN A 243 13.41 5.29 23.08
CA ASN A 243 13.29 4.24 24.08
C ASN A 243 11.80 4.05 24.40
N PHE A 244 11.32 2.81 24.26
CA PHE A 244 9.96 2.46 24.66
C PHE A 244 9.86 2.41 26.19
N ASN A 245 9.00 3.24 26.77
CA ASN A 245 8.73 3.22 28.20
C ASN A 245 7.62 2.21 28.51
N GLU A 246 8.00 1.05 29.05
CA GLU A 246 7.08 -0.06 29.34
C GLU A 246 6.03 0.25 30.44
N LEU A 247 6.21 1.32 31.22
CA LEU A 247 5.28 1.69 32.29
C LEU A 247 4.20 2.65 31.83
N THR A 248 4.52 3.51 30.86
CA THR A 248 3.58 4.49 30.29
C THR A 248 3.06 4.05 28.92
N PHE A 249 3.69 3.05 28.30
CA PHE A 249 3.45 2.62 26.93
C PHE A 249 3.69 3.76 25.90
N GLU A 250 4.60 4.68 26.20
CA GLU A 250 4.94 5.82 25.35
C GLU A 250 6.41 5.74 24.89
N TRP A 251 6.70 6.24 23.69
CA TRP A 251 8.07 6.34 23.17
C TRP A 251 8.70 7.67 23.59
N GLU A 252 9.75 7.60 24.42
CA GLU A 252 10.49 8.79 24.88
C GLU A 252 11.67 9.09 23.96
N GLY A 253 11.86 10.37 23.62
CA GLY A 253 13.01 10.84 22.82
C GLY A 253 12.89 10.59 21.30
N CYS A 254 11.69 10.44 20.76
CA CYS A 254 11.48 10.18 19.33
C CYS A 254 11.83 11.42 18.48
N GLU A 255 12.85 11.32 17.63
CA GLU A 255 13.17 12.34 16.62
C GLU A 255 12.37 12.09 15.33
N ARG A 256 11.13 12.63 15.32
CA ARG A 256 10.18 12.86 14.21
C ARG A 256 9.39 11.67 13.61
N GLU A 257 8.07 11.81 13.78
CA GLU A 257 6.96 11.28 12.98
C GLU A 257 7.05 11.70 11.51
N LYS A 258 6.60 10.84 10.59
CA LYS A 258 5.93 11.27 9.35
C LYS A 258 5.20 10.11 8.68
N ILE A 259 3.87 10.20 8.66
CA ILE A 259 3.03 9.44 7.72
C ILE A 259 2.90 10.30 6.48
N LYS A 260 3.49 9.87 5.37
CA LYS A 260 3.71 10.69 4.16
C LYS A 260 2.66 10.47 3.06
N SER A 261 1.73 9.54 3.21
CA SER A 261 0.76 9.15 2.17
C SER A 261 -0.38 8.28 2.73
N TRP A 262 -1.49 8.17 1.99
CA TRP A 262 -2.66 7.36 2.37
C TRP A 262 -3.26 6.59 1.20
N MET A 263 -4.06 5.55 1.50
CA MET A 263 -4.83 4.80 0.51
C MET A 263 -6.34 5.17 0.57
N TYR A 264 -6.94 5.56 -0.55
CA TYR A 264 -8.38 5.81 -0.69
C TYR A 264 -8.94 4.99 -1.86
N ASN A 265 -9.88 4.05 -1.64
CA ASN A 265 -10.48 3.23 -2.71
C ASN A 265 -9.45 2.62 -3.71
N ASP A 266 -8.30 2.15 -3.20
CA ASP A 266 -7.16 1.63 -3.99
C ASP A 266 -6.21 2.67 -4.61
N GLU A 267 -6.33 3.93 -4.19
CA GLU A 267 -5.52 5.04 -4.67
C GLU A 267 -4.54 5.50 -3.59
N LEU A 268 -3.24 5.44 -3.86
CA LEU A 268 -2.20 6.02 -3.02
C LEU A 268 -2.14 7.53 -3.30
N VAL A 269 -2.45 8.36 -2.32
CA VAL A 269 -2.37 9.81 -2.44
C VAL A 269 -1.18 10.33 -1.64
N VAL A 270 -0.43 11.22 -2.27
CA VAL A 270 0.78 11.84 -1.74
C VAL A 270 0.65 13.34 -1.95
N SER A 271 0.83 14.14 -0.90
CA SER A 271 0.80 15.61 -1.00
C SER A 271 1.90 16.26 -0.18
N GLY A 272 2.22 17.48 -0.56
CA GLY A 272 3.25 18.27 0.09
C GLY A 272 3.57 19.53 -0.71
N TYR A 273 4.76 20.08 -0.47
CA TYR A 273 5.26 21.21 -1.22
C TYR A 273 6.78 21.15 -1.41
N TYR A 274 7.27 21.79 -2.45
CA TYR A 274 8.68 22.09 -2.62
C TYR A 274 9.02 23.41 -1.92
N PRO A 275 10.00 23.44 -1.00
CA PRO A 275 10.39 24.65 -0.27
C PRO A 275 11.26 25.61 -1.11
N SER A 276 10.86 25.87 -2.36
CA SER A 276 11.44 26.90 -3.23
C SER A 276 10.94 28.31 -2.85
N ASP A 277 11.48 29.35 -3.49
CA ASP A 277 10.99 30.72 -3.40
C ASP A 277 10.66 31.23 -4.81
N PRO A 278 9.37 31.29 -5.21
CA PRO A 278 8.17 30.94 -4.42
C PRO A 278 7.96 29.42 -4.23
N PRO A 279 7.24 28.98 -3.17
CA PRO A 279 6.99 27.56 -2.92
C PRO A 279 5.98 26.97 -3.89
N ILE A 280 6.04 25.66 -4.11
CA ILE A 280 5.14 24.96 -5.03
C ILE A 280 4.45 23.80 -4.32
N GLY A 281 3.13 23.85 -4.22
CA GLY A 281 2.31 22.76 -3.68
C GLY A 281 2.10 21.66 -4.71
N PHE A 282 2.00 20.41 -4.25
CA PHE A 282 1.65 19.28 -5.09
C PHE A 282 0.70 18.32 -4.39
N ARG A 283 -0.12 17.64 -5.20
CA ARG A 283 -0.90 16.48 -4.80
C ARG A 283 -0.95 15.48 -5.95
N TYR A 284 -0.44 14.28 -5.69
CA TYR A 284 -0.43 13.18 -6.65
C TYR A 284 -1.27 12.04 -6.13
N MET A 285 -1.98 11.41 -7.05
CA MET A 285 -2.79 10.24 -6.79
C MET A 285 -2.31 9.13 -7.73
N TYR A 286 -1.93 8.01 -7.15
CA TYR A 286 -1.48 6.83 -7.86
C TYR A 286 -2.52 5.73 -7.71
N ARG A 287 -2.73 4.97 -8.77
CA ARG A 287 -3.52 3.72 -8.71
C ARG A 287 -2.57 2.55 -8.78
N TYR A 288 -2.84 1.53 -7.98
CA TYR A 288 -2.08 0.29 -8.06
C TYR A 288 -2.44 -0.47 -9.34
N VAL A 289 -1.54 -0.48 -10.32
CA VAL A 289 -1.60 -1.25 -11.56
C VAL A 289 -0.45 -2.23 -11.55
N HIS A 290 -0.78 -3.48 -11.23
CA HIS A 290 0.18 -4.53 -10.96
C HIS A 290 1.39 -4.59 -11.93
N PRO A 291 2.62 -4.70 -11.41
CA PRO A 291 3.02 -4.67 -9.99
C PRO A 291 3.26 -3.28 -9.41
N GLU A 292 3.01 -2.22 -10.18
CA GLU A 292 3.48 -0.87 -9.87
C GLU A 292 2.34 0.08 -9.45
N TYR A 293 2.71 1.22 -8.91
CA TYR A 293 1.81 2.35 -8.74
C TYR A 293 1.93 3.25 -9.96
N GLU A 294 0.87 3.36 -10.74
CA GLU A 294 0.82 4.26 -11.89
C GLU A 294 0.21 5.60 -11.48
N LEU A 295 0.78 6.70 -12.00
CA LEU A 295 0.26 8.03 -11.78
C LEU A 295 -1.11 8.19 -12.42
N TYR A 296 -2.12 8.44 -11.60
CA TYR A 296 -3.50 8.52 -12.02
C TYR A 296 -4.01 9.96 -12.06
N ARG A 297 -3.72 10.78 -11.05
CA ARG A 297 -4.03 12.22 -11.09
C ARG A 297 -2.89 13.04 -10.55
N ILE A 298 -2.75 14.22 -11.12
CA ILE A 298 -1.85 15.27 -10.61
C ILE A 298 -2.63 16.54 -10.35
N SER A 299 -2.19 17.25 -9.31
CA SER A 299 -2.47 18.65 -9.07
C SER A 299 -1.14 19.31 -8.71
N PHE A 300 -0.79 20.35 -9.46
CA PHE A 300 0.25 21.29 -9.08
C PHE A 300 -0.44 22.58 -8.72
N GLU A 301 -0.09 23.11 -7.56
CA GLU A 301 -0.60 24.40 -7.10
C GLU A 301 0.31 25.50 -7.64
N ASP A 302 -0.29 26.65 -7.98
CA ASP A 302 0.46 27.80 -8.46
C ASP A 302 1.59 28.18 -7.48
N PRO A 303 2.78 28.54 -7.97
CA PRO A 303 3.87 28.96 -7.12
C PRO A 303 3.48 30.17 -6.28
N GLY A 304 3.64 30.04 -4.98
CA GLY A 304 3.32 31.07 -4.02
C GLY A 304 2.51 30.54 -2.86
N ILE A 305 2.36 31.41 -1.86
CA ILE A 305 1.66 31.10 -0.61
C ILE A 305 0.17 30.79 -0.84
N GLN A 306 -0.44 31.43 -1.84
CA GLN A 306 -1.87 31.25 -2.15
C GLN A 306 -2.19 29.86 -2.72
N GLY A 307 -1.22 29.18 -3.34
CA GLY A 307 -1.37 27.80 -3.80
C GLY A 307 -1.09 26.78 -2.69
N LEU A 308 -0.61 27.19 -1.52
CA LEU A 308 -0.33 26.26 -0.43
C LEU A 308 -1.55 26.07 0.45
N THR A 309 -1.73 24.85 0.98
CA THR A 309 -2.65 24.66 2.11
C THR A 309 -2.15 25.45 3.32
N TYR A 310 -3.05 25.77 4.26
CA TYR A 310 -2.70 26.49 5.48
C TYR A 310 -1.46 25.91 6.19
N HIS A 311 -1.42 24.59 6.36
CA HIS A 311 -0.31 23.90 7.02
C HIS A 311 1.00 23.96 6.22
N GLN A 312 0.92 23.83 4.88
CA GLN A 312 2.07 23.96 3.99
C GLN A 312 2.64 25.38 4.05
N CYS A 313 1.77 26.39 3.99
CA CYS A 313 2.15 27.79 4.08
C CYS A 313 2.86 28.10 5.40
N LEU A 314 2.26 27.72 6.53
CA LEU A 314 2.87 27.96 7.84
C LEU A 314 4.26 27.32 7.93
N ARG A 315 4.37 26.08 7.45
CA ARG A 315 5.64 25.34 7.48
C ARG A 315 6.68 26.00 6.59
N TRP A 316 6.31 26.46 5.40
CA TRP A 316 7.21 27.17 4.51
C TRP A 316 7.66 28.52 5.10
N LEU A 317 6.73 29.33 5.63
CA LEU A 317 7.04 30.61 6.27
C LEU A 317 8.01 30.44 7.46
N LEU A 318 7.77 29.44 8.31
CA LEU A 318 8.58 29.23 9.50
C LEU A 318 10.00 28.78 9.18
N LEU A 319 10.18 28.00 8.11
CA LEU A 319 11.44 27.33 7.80
C LEU A 319 12.27 28.03 6.73
N ASN A 320 11.64 28.67 5.75
CA ASN A 320 12.31 29.10 4.51
C ASN A 320 12.15 30.61 4.23
N ALA A 321 11.02 31.22 4.58
CA ALA A 321 10.78 32.63 4.24
C ALA A 321 11.73 33.58 5.00
N THR A 322 12.22 34.58 4.27
CA THR A 322 13.04 35.66 4.86
C THR A 322 12.23 36.59 5.75
N ASP A 323 10.93 36.75 5.48
CA ASP A 323 9.97 37.49 6.30
C ASP A 323 8.87 36.54 6.80
N LYS A 324 8.59 36.58 8.11
CA LYS A 324 7.75 35.58 8.79
C LYS A 324 6.42 36.17 9.24
N ASP A 325 5.71 36.78 8.30
CA ASP A 325 4.37 37.29 8.55
C ASP A 325 3.32 36.19 8.41
N LEU A 326 2.90 35.64 9.55
CA LEU A 326 1.92 34.55 9.62
C LEU A 326 0.54 34.92 9.05
N SER A 327 0.23 36.21 8.92
CA SER A 327 -1.04 36.65 8.32
C SER A 327 -1.13 36.33 6.83
N GLN A 328 0.01 36.05 6.18
CA GLN A 328 0.07 35.65 4.77
C GLN A 328 -0.55 34.26 4.52
N CYS A 329 -0.60 33.39 5.54
CA CYS A 329 -1.24 32.07 5.43
C CYS A 329 -2.74 32.08 5.78
N TYR A 330 -3.26 33.18 6.30
CA TYR A 330 -4.55 33.21 6.99
C TYR A 330 -5.60 33.88 6.10
N ASP A 331 -6.38 33.08 5.35
CA ASP A 331 -7.52 33.59 4.59
C ASP A 331 -8.85 33.05 5.14
N ILE A 332 -9.56 33.90 5.89
CA ILE A 332 -10.82 33.57 6.60
C ILE A 332 -11.97 33.23 5.62
N GLU A 333 -11.85 33.63 4.36
CA GLU A 333 -12.90 33.41 3.36
C GLU A 333 -12.84 32.02 2.69
N GLN A 334 -11.68 31.34 2.71
CA GLN A 334 -11.49 30.07 1.99
C GLN A 334 -12.01 28.85 2.77
N GLU A 335 -11.90 28.85 4.11
CA GLU A 335 -12.36 27.74 4.97
C GLU A 335 -13.89 27.52 4.91
N ASN A 336 -14.65 28.51 4.46
CA ASN A 336 -16.11 28.40 4.25
C ASN A 336 -16.51 28.01 2.83
N THR A 337 -15.55 27.83 1.90
CA THR A 337 -15.82 27.64 0.47
C THR A 337 -15.22 26.37 -0.12
N ASP A 338 -14.51 25.54 0.67
CA ASP A 338 -14.04 24.21 0.26
C ASP A 338 -15.22 23.20 0.15
N GLN A 339 -16.18 23.51 -0.73
CA GLN A 339 -16.87 22.47 -1.46
C GLN A 339 -15.85 21.84 -2.40
N ASN A 340 -15.41 20.64 -2.05
CA ASN A 340 -14.91 19.59 -2.93
C ASN A 340 -14.49 20.06 -4.34
N PRO A 341 -13.18 20.23 -4.65
CA PRO A 341 -12.72 20.44 -6.02
C PRO A 341 -12.94 19.23 -6.96
N TRP A 342 -13.66 18.20 -6.49
CA TRP A 342 -14.07 17.01 -7.22
C TRP A 342 -15.60 16.78 -7.24
N GLU A 343 -16.42 17.84 -7.17
CA GLU A 343 -17.81 17.77 -7.66
C GLU A 343 -17.90 17.88 -9.19
#